data_AF-A0A957HA08-F1
#
_entry.id   AF-A0A957HA08-F1
#
_cell.length_a   1.000
_cell.length_b   1.000
_cell.length_c   1.000
_cell.angle_alpha   90.00
_cell.angle_beta   90.00
_cell.angle_gamma   90.00
#
_symmetry.space_group_name_H-M   'P 1'
#
loop_
_entity.id
_entity.type
_entity.pdbx_description
1 polymer ?
#
loop_
_entity_poly.entity_id
_entity_poly.type
_entity_poly.pdbx_seq_one_letter_code
_entity_poly.pdbx_strand_id
1 'polypeptide(L)'
;MATMQDVVDLARVDMNDPGKVRWSDAKLLAYGNDALQLAKVLRSDLFIGSLGTPLADLALGSTFPLPLAYRRLVADFIIGRAALKDDENAQGARAPAYLTTFNRAMGT
;
A
#
# COMPACT_ATOMS: atom_id res chain seq x y z
N MET A 1 -16.08 8.09 0.56
CA MET A 1 -14.67 8.07 1.00
C MET A 1 -14.04 6.80 0.48
N ALA A 2 -12.77 6.81 0.05
CA ALA A 2 -12.13 5.60 -0.43
C ALA A 2 -11.91 4.61 0.73
N THR A 3 -11.99 3.32 0.43
CA THR A 3 -11.78 2.20 1.34
C THR A 3 -10.42 1.54 1.08
N MET A 4 -10.00 0.65 1.98
CA MET A 4 -8.84 -0.20 1.73
C MET A 4 -9.06 -1.13 0.52
N GLN A 5 -10.30 -1.56 0.27
CA GLN A 5 -10.68 -2.28 -0.95
C GLN A 5 -10.34 -1.47 -2.20
N ASP A 6 -10.69 -0.18 -2.25
CA ASP A 6 -10.38 0.68 -3.39
C ASP A 6 -8.86 0.83 -3.65
N VAL A 7 -8.05 0.75 -2.59
CA VAL A 7 -6.57 0.80 -2.70
C VAL A 7 -6.02 -0.50 -3.25
N VAL A 8 -6.52 -1.63 -2.75
CA VAL A 8 -6.15 -2.96 -3.24
C VAL A 8 -6.56 -3.13 -4.71
N ASP A 9 -7.77 -2.71 -5.08
CA ASP A 9 -8.27 -2.79 -6.46
C ASP A 9 -7.44 -1.93 -7.41
N LEU A 10 -6.99 -0.75 -6.97
CA LEU A 10 -6.07 0.07 -7.76
C LEU A 10 -4.74 -0.66 -8.04
N ALA A 11 -4.17 -1.32 -7.04
CA ALA A 11 -2.95 -2.12 -7.23
C ALA A 11 -3.18 -3.32 -8.16
N ARG A 12 -4.34 -3.98 -8.06
CA ARG A 12 -4.71 -5.13 -8.92
C ARG A 12 -4.79 -4.77 -10.39
N VAL A 13 -5.33 -3.59 -10.71
CA VAL A 13 -5.42 -3.11 -12.10
C VAL A 13 -4.03 -3.03 -12.72
N ASP A 14 -3.06 -2.46 -12.02
CA ASP A 14 -1.69 -2.32 -12.53
C ASP A 14 -0.93 -3.65 -12.59
N MET A 15 -1.22 -4.56 -11.65
CA MET A 15 -0.65 -5.92 -11.63
C MET A 15 -1.29 -6.87 -12.65
N ASN A 16 -2.35 -6.43 -13.35
CA ASN A 16 -3.14 -7.26 -14.27
C ASN A 16 -3.61 -8.58 -13.61
N ASP A 17 -4.10 -8.50 -12.36
CA ASP A 17 -4.69 -9.62 -11.60
C ASP A 17 -6.15 -9.33 -11.19
N PRO A 18 -7.08 -9.14 -12.16
CA PRO A 18 -8.48 -8.85 -11.86
C PRO A 18 -9.20 -10.06 -11.25
N GLY A 19 -8.75 -11.28 -11.57
CA GLY A 19 -9.36 -12.53 -11.11
C GLY A 19 -8.93 -12.98 -9.72
N LYS A 20 -8.02 -12.25 -9.05
CA LYS A 20 -7.47 -12.64 -7.74
C LYS A 20 -6.79 -14.01 -7.75
N VAL A 21 -6.20 -14.36 -8.89
CA VAL A 21 -5.63 -15.68 -9.13
C VAL A 21 -4.24 -15.77 -8.52
N ARG A 22 -3.44 -14.70 -8.68
CA ARG A 22 -2.06 -14.65 -8.19
C ARG A 22 -1.98 -14.16 -6.75
N TRP A 23 -2.77 -13.13 -6.43
CA TRP A 23 -2.73 -12.48 -5.13
C TRP A 23 -4.11 -12.49 -4.48
N SER A 24 -4.20 -13.03 -3.27
CA SER A 24 -5.42 -12.94 -2.47
C SER A 24 -5.58 -11.52 -1.89
N ASP A 25 -6.82 -11.09 -1.67
CA ASP A 25 -7.08 -9.77 -1.07
C ASP A 25 -6.44 -9.63 0.31
N ALA A 26 -6.47 -10.71 1.11
CA ALA A 26 -5.85 -10.72 2.43
C ALA A 26 -4.34 -10.41 2.39
N LYS A 27 -3.62 -10.91 1.38
CA LYS A 27 -2.19 -10.62 1.22
C LYS A 27 -1.94 -9.17 0.80
N LEU A 28 -2.70 -8.66 -0.17
CA LEU A 28 -2.55 -7.28 -0.63
C LEU A 28 -2.96 -6.28 0.46
N LEU A 29 -4.00 -6.59 1.23
CA LEU A 29 -4.40 -5.82 2.40
C LEU A 29 -3.29 -5.77 3.45
N ALA A 30 -2.62 -6.90 3.73
CA ALA A 30 -1.49 -6.92 4.66
C ALA A 30 -0.37 -5.97 4.21
N TYR A 31 -0.04 -5.94 2.92
CA TYR A 31 0.93 -4.96 2.39
C TYR A 31 0.43 -3.51 2.47
N GLY A 32 -0.86 -3.29 2.31
CA GLY A 32 -1.47 -1.97 2.53
C GLY A 32 -1.36 -1.53 3.98
N ASN A 33 -1.61 -2.43 4.94
CA ASN A 33 -1.45 -2.15 6.37
C ASN A 33 0.02 -1.90 6.71
N ASP A 34 0.97 -2.70 6.21
CA ASP A 34 2.42 -2.44 6.34
C ASP A 34 2.78 -1.02 5.86
N ALA A 35 2.26 -0.61 4.70
CA ALA A 35 2.50 0.72 4.15
C ALA A 35 1.97 1.83 5.06
N LEU A 36 0.78 1.64 5.66
CA LEU A 36 0.20 2.61 6.58
C LEU A 36 0.96 2.69 7.90
N GLN A 37 1.47 1.56 8.41
CA GLN A 37 2.35 1.54 9.59
C GLN A 37 3.65 2.30 9.31
N LEU A 38 4.27 2.07 8.14
CA LEU A 38 5.47 2.81 7.73
C LEU A 38 5.18 4.30 7.55
N ALA A 39 4.08 4.65 6.88
CA ALA A 39 3.64 6.04 6.75
C ALA A 39 3.42 6.68 8.13
N LYS A 40 2.90 5.93 9.11
CA LYS A 40 2.71 6.41 10.48
C LYS A 40 4.03 6.70 11.19
N VAL A 41 5.05 5.87 10.97
CA VAL A 41 6.39 6.05 11.55
C VAL A 41 7.12 7.24 10.91
N LEU A 42 7.09 7.33 9.59
CA LEU A 42 7.84 8.34 8.84
C LEU A 42 7.13 9.71 8.82
N ARG A 43 5.80 9.68 8.74
CA ARG A 43 4.92 10.84 8.57
C ARG A 43 3.69 10.75 9.46
N SER A 44 3.95 10.70 10.76
CA SER A 44 2.88 10.67 11.78
C SER A 44 1.93 11.87 11.66
N ASP A 45 2.41 12.99 11.09
CA ASP A 45 1.64 14.21 10.77
C ASP A 45 0.41 13.95 9.90
N LEU A 46 0.47 12.96 9.01
CA LEU A 46 -0.64 12.60 8.12
C LEU A 46 -1.85 12.01 8.87
N PHE A 47 -1.65 11.61 10.13
CA PHE A 47 -2.65 11.00 10.99
C PHE A 47 -3.15 11.99 12.06
N ILE A 48 -3.69 13.12 11.59
CA ILE A 48 -4.19 14.21 12.43
C ILE A 48 -5.23 13.66 13.43
N GLY A 49 -5.10 14.02 14.70
CA GLY A 49 -6.01 13.58 15.76
C GLY A 49 -5.78 12.15 16.28
N SER A 50 -4.79 11.43 15.74
CA SER A 50 -4.44 10.06 16.16
C SER A 50 -2.92 9.87 16.32
N LEU A 51 -2.16 10.95 16.49
CA LEU A 51 -0.68 10.97 16.48
C LEU A 51 -0.05 9.94 17.42
N GLY A 52 -0.52 9.87 18.67
CA GLY A 52 0.01 8.94 19.69
C GLY A 52 -0.68 7.58 19.75
N THR A 53 -1.69 7.34 18.91
CA THR A 53 -2.42 6.08 18.91
C THR A 53 -1.77 5.12 17.91
N PRO A 54 -1.42 3.89 18.33
CA PRO A 54 -0.99 2.86 17.40
C PRO A 54 -2.06 2.64 16.33
N LEU A 55 -1.63 2.60 15.06
CA LEU A 55 -2.55 2.25 13.99
C LEU A 55 -2.85 0.76 14.09
N ALA A 56 -4.13 0.38 14.15
CA ALA A 56 -4.53 -1.02 14.06
C ALA A 56 -4.65 -1.44 12.58
N ASP A 57 -4.51 -2.73 12.32
CA ASP A 57 -4.75 -3.27 10.98
C ASP A 57 -6.19 -3.02 10.53
N LEU A 58 -6.32 -2.47 9.32
CA LEU A 58 -7.61 -2.16 8.73
C LEU A 58 -8.14 -3.37 7.95
N ALA A 59 -9.46 -3.52 7.93
CA ALA A 59 -10.15 -4.46 7.06
C ALA A 59 -10.38 -3.85 5.66
N LEU A 60 -10.69 -4.67 4.65
CA LEU A 60 -10.96 -4.19 3.29
C LEU A 60 -12.07 -3.12 3.23
N GLY A 61 -13.14 -3.31 4.01
CA GLY A 61 -14.25 -2.36 4.09
C GLY A 61 -13.96 -1.10 4.92
N SER A 62 -12.82 -1.03 5.61
CA SER A 62 -12.45 0.13 6.41
C SER A 62 -12.10 1.32 5.50
N THR A 63 -12.48 2.51 5.95
CA THR A 63 -12.12 3.77 5.30
C THR A 63 -10.59 3.94 5.25
N PHE A 64 -10.08 4.36 4.10
CA PHE A 64 -8.66 4.70 3.94
C PHE A 64 -8.31 5.89 4.86
N PRO A 65 -7.30 5.77 5.74
CA PRO A 65 -7.09 6.72 6.83
C PRO A 65 -6.30 7.97 6.43
N LEU A 66 -5.72 8.01 5.23
CA LEU A 66 -4.93 9.12 4.73
C LEU A 66 -5.73 9.98 3.74
N PRO A 67 -5.31 11.24 3.49
CA PRO A 67 -5.86 12.02 2.39
C PRO A 67 -5.79 11.27 1.06
N LEU A 68 -6.81 11.42 0.21
CA LEU A 68 -6.96 10.66 -1.03
C LEU A 68 -5.76 10.79 -1.99
N ALA A 69 -5.01 11.90 -1.90
CA ALA A 69 -3.77 12.12 -2.64
C ALA A 69 -2.70 11.02 -2.40
N TYR A 70 -2.69 10.40 -1.22
CA TYR A 70 -1.74 9.33 -0.86
C TYR A 70 -2.22 7.93 -1.24
N ARG A 71 -3.47 7.79 -1.72
CA ARG A 71 -4.03 6.48 -2.08
C ARG A 71 -3.19 5.76 -3.13
N ARG A 72 -2.78 6.49 -4.18
CA ARG A 72 -1.96 5.92 -5.26
C ARG A 72 -0.60 5.47 -4.75
N LEU A 73 0.00 6.25 -3.85
CA LEU A 73 1.29 5.94 -3.25
C LEU A 73 1.25 4.64 -2.43
N VAL A 74 0.17 4.41 -1.68
CA VAL A 74 -0.03 3.16 -0.94
C VAL A 74 -0.24 1.98 -1.89
N ALA A 75 -1.00 2.17 -2.98
CA ALA A 75 -1.16 1.14 -4.01
C ALA A 75 0.17 0.78 -4.68
N ASP A 76 1.00 1.77 -5.02
CA ASP A 76 2.33 1.55 -5.59
C ASP A 76 3.25 0.76 -4.62
N PHE A 77 3.18 1.02 -3.32
CA PHE A 77 3.89 0.21 -2.32
C PHE A 77 3.42 -1.26 -2.32
N ILE A 78 2.10 -1.51 -2.39
CA ILE A 78 1.54 -2.86 -2.50
C ILE A 78 2.10 -3.57 -3.73
N ILE A 79 2.11 -2.89 -4.89
CA ILE A 79 2.66 -3.41 -6.14
C ILE A 79 4.14 -3.76 -5.96
N GLY A 80 4.94 -2.86 -5.38
CA GLY A 80 6.36 -3.08 -5.12
C GLY A 80 6.61 -4.30 -4.24
N ARG A 81 5.85 -4.47 -3.15
CA ARG A 81 5.97 -5.61 -2.23
C ARG A 81 5.55 -6.93 -2.88
N ALA A 82 4.47 -6.92 -3.65
CA ALA A 82 4.02 -8.10 -4.37
C ALA A 82 5.04 -8.51 -5.45
N ALA A 83 5.54 -7.55 -6.23
CA ALA A 83 6.52 -7.79 -7.28
C ALA A 83 7.86 -8.32 -6.75
N LEU A 84 8.33 -7.87 -5.58
CA LEU A 84 9.53 -8.42 -4.95
C LEU A 84 9.37 -9.86 -4.46
N LYS A 85 8.15 -10.30 -4.17
CA LYS A 85 7.89 -11.66 -3.65
C LYS A 85 7.63 -12.68 -4.75
N ASP A 86 7.18 -12.27 -5.93
CA ASP A 86 6.95 -13.11 -7.13
C ASP A 86 8.24 -13.44 -7.91
N ASP A 87 9.43 -13.30 -7.32
CA ASP A 87 10.70 -13.23 -8.07
C ASP A 87 11.14 -14.56 -8.72
N GLU A 88 10.81 -14.71 -10.01
CA GLU A 88 11.49 -15.56 -11.00
C GLU A 88 11.55 -14.78 -12.35
N ASN A 89 12.51 -13.84 -12.48
CA ASN A 89 12.98 -13.18 -13.73
C ASN A 89 12.21 -12.00 -14.39
N ALA A 90 11.09 -11.45 -13.91
CA ALA A 90 10.29 -10.50 -14.74
C ALA A 90 10.09 -9.04 -14.25
N GLN A 91 10.37 -8.68 -12.98
CA GLN A 91 10.01 -7.32 -12.46
C GLN A 91 11.12 -6.59 -11.69
N GLY A 92 12.36 -7.10 -11.71
CA GLY A 92 13.45 -6.66 -10.82
C GLY A 92 13.83 -5.17 -10.86
N ALA A 93 13.60 -4.46 -11.98
CA ALA A 93 13.93 -3.04 -12.08
C ALA A 93 12.80 -2.09 -11.62
N ARG A 94 11.54 -2.54 -11.63
CA ARG A 94 10.37 -1.68 -11.32
C ARG A 94 9.96 -1.76 -9.86
N ALA A 95 10.07 -2.93 -9.25
CA ALA A 95 9.67 -3.12 -7.85
C ALA A 95 10.44 -2.21 -6.87
N PRO A 96 11.78 -2.04 -6.99
CA PRO A 96 12.51 -1.08 -6.17
C PRO A 96 12.06 0.36 -6.40
N ALA A 97 11.72 0.74 -7.64
CA ALA A 97 11.33 2.11 -7.98
C ALA A 97 10.03 2.54 -7.27
N TYR A 98 9.06 1.63 -7.10
CA TYR A 98 7.84 1.90 -6.35
C TYR A 98 8.10 2.11 -4.86
N LEU A 99 8.95 1.29 -4.24
CA LEU A 99 9.35 1.44 -2.84
C LEU A 99 10.17 2.71 -2.62
N THR A 100 11.10 3.04 -3.53
CA THR A 100 11.86 4.30 -3.48
C THR A 100 10.95 5.51 -3.60
N THR A 101 9.95 5.47 -4.47
CA THR A 101 8.98 6.57 -4.62
C THR A 101 8.14 6.75 -3.35
N PHE A 102 7.71 5.64 -2.74
CA PHE A 102 7.01 5.65 -1.45
C PHE A 102 7.87 6.29 -0.36
N ASN A 103 9.10 5.82 -0.17
CA ASN A 103 10.02 6.33 0.85
C ASN A 103 10.30 7.82 0.67
N ARG A 104 10.59 8.25 -0.57
CA ARG A 104 10.83 9.66 -0.89
C ARG A 104 9.63 10.55 -0.56
N ALA A 105 8.42 10.10 -0.85
CA ALA A 105 7.20 10.83 -0.51
C ALA A 105 6.90 10.84 1.01
N MET A 106 7.45 9.87 1.73
CA MET A 106 7.41 9.78 3.19
C MET A 106 8.60 10.48 3.88
N GLY A 107 9.50 11.13 3.12
CA GLY A 107 10.56 11.97 3.67
C GLY A 107 11.85 11.23 4.06
N THR A 108 12.09 10.03 3.49
CA THR A 108 13.35 9.29 3.60
C THR A 108 14.00 9.05 2.25
#